data_AF-A0A8K0N7F1-F1
#
_entry.id   AF-A0A8K0N7F1-F1
#
_cell.length_a   1.000
_cell.length_b   1.000
_cell.length_c   1.000
_cell.angle_alpha   90.00
_cell.angle_beta   90.00
_cell.angle_gamma   90.00
#
_symmetry.space_group_name_H-M   'P 1'
#
loop_
_entity.id
_entity.type
_entity.pdbx_description
1 polymer ?
#
loop_
_entity_poly.entity_id
_entity_poly.type
_entity_poly.pdbx_seq_one_letter_code
_entity_poly.pdbx_strand_id
1 'polypeptide(L)'
;MENLNGRKLVEAGDLCERRNGRGVDLNRNWSVDWGKKEKDYDPYEENPGNAPFSEPEAQIMRKLTKSFEPHIWVNVHSGMEALFMPYDHKNSTPSGLASRLMRSMLQDLNHHYFQDKCLVGSGGGSVGYLAHGTTTDYMYDIAKVPMAFTFEIYGDLSASSKDCFKMFNPVDKVTFNRVLNKWVATFLMLFEMVPSRIDSIHLAVSAVKWVPIGGNVVDGTLIGDSRESKKIEGLELGMQELRTYFRLFLLSSVLLMFMFCSRISKSKCRPTYSNLSI
;
A
#
# COMPACT_ATOMS: atom_id res chain seq x y z
N MET A 1 9.15 13.90 3.32
CA MET A 1 9.23 14.53 1.98
C MET A 1 10.04 13.62 1.09
N GLU A 2 9.47 13.18 -0.03
CA GLU A 2 10.09 12.19 -0.93
C GLU A 2 11.18 12.81 -1.80
N ASN A 3 10.89 13.90 -2.50
CA ASN A 3 11.81 14.56 -3.43
C ASN A 3 12.50 15.80 -2.82
N LEU A 4 13.44 15.58 -1.90
CA LEU A 4 14.13 16.70 -1.22
C LEU A 4 14.98 17.54 -2.18
N ASN A 5 15.67 16.91 -3.13
CA ASN A 5 16.59 17.64 -4.01
C ASN A 5 15.87 18.37 -5.15
N GLY A 6 14.76 17.82 -5.69
CA GLY A 6 13.91 18.55 -6.62
C GLY A 6 13.28 19.78 -5.95
N ARG A 7 12.83 19.65 -4.70
CA ARG A 7 12.31 20.81 -3.95
C ARG A 7 13.32 21.95 -3.81
N LYS A 8 14.61 21.65 -3.62
CA LYS A 8 15.65 22.69 -3.57
C LYS A 8 15.74 23.48 -4.88
N LEU A 9 15.51 22.85 -6.04
CA LEU A 9 15.49 23.53 -7.34
C LEU A 9 14.27 24.45 -7.46
N VAL A 10 13.10 23.97 -7.04
CA VAL A 10 11.86 24.77 -6.97
C VAL A 10 12.04 25.98 -6.07
N GLU A 11 12.58 25.79 -4.85
CA GLU A 11 12.84 26.87 -3.90
C GLU A 11 13.94 27.84 -4.37
N ALA A 12 14.79 27.42 -5.31
CA ALA A 12 15.79 28.27 -5.96
C ALA A 12 15.23 29.05 -7.17
N GLY A 13 13.95 28.86 -7.52
CA GLY A 13 13.25 29.62 -8.56
C GLY A 13 12.81 28.81 -9.78
N ASP A 14 13.16 27.53 -9.89
CA ASP A 14 12.66 26.66 -10.95
C ASP A 14 11.27 26.11 -10.60
N LEU A 15 10.27 26.99 -10.61
CA LEU A 15 8.93 26.71 -10.10
C LEU A 15 8.17 25.62 -10.87
N CYS A 16 8.68 25.21 -12.03
CA CYS A 16 8.10 24.15 -12.87
C CYS A 16 8.84 22.81 -12.73
N GLU A 17 9.94 22.73 -11.98
CA GLU A 17 10.65 21.46 -11.79
C GLU A 17 9.79 20.48 -10.98
N ARG A 18 9.67 19.26 -11.52
CA ARG A 18 8.88 18.15 -10.95
C ARG A 18 9.73 16.93 -10.62
N ARG A 19 10.88 16.81 -11.27
CA ARG A 19 11.79 15.67 -11.16
C ARG A 19 12.69 15.80 -9.95
N ASN A 20 13.44 14.74 -9.66
CA ASN A 20 14.43 14.78 -8.60
C ASN A 20 15.70 15.56 -9.02
N GLY A 21 16.66 15.68 -8.10
CA GLY A 21 17.92 16.40 -8.37
C GLY A 21 18.82 15.79 -9.46
N ARG A 22 18.43 14.67 -10.08
CA ARG A 22 19.08 14.06 -11.24
C ARG A 22 18.22 14.10 -12.51
N GLY A 23 17.12 14.84 -12.48
CA GLY A 23 16.21 14.95 -13.62
C GLY A 23 15.44 13.67 -13.90
N VAL A 24 15.12 12.85 -12.91
CA VAL A 24 14.25 11.67 -13.04
C VAL A 24 12.87 11.95 -12.42
N ASP A 25 11.80 11.63 -13.14
CA ASP A 25 10.44 11.60 -12.57
C ASP A 25 10.31 10.38 -11.65
N LEU A 26 10.21 10.63 -10.35
CA LEU A 26 10.09 9.59 -9.34
C LEU A 26 8.82 8.76 -9.50
N ASN A 27 7.77 9.31 -10.09
CA ASN A 27 6.53 8.59 -10.40
C ASN A 27 6.55 7.98 -11.82
N ARG A 28 7.74 7.83 -12.42
CA ARG A 28 8.00 6.95 -13.58
C ARG A 28 9.11 5.91 -13.29
N ASN A 29 9.68 5.93 -12.08
CA ASN A 29 10.85 5.13 -11.73
C ASN A 29 10.53 3.75 -11.11
N TRP A 30 9.28 3.27 -11.18
CA TRP A 30 8.85 2.00 -10.57
C TRP A 30 8.70 0.90 -11.60
N SER A 31 8.74 -0.37 -11.19
CA SER A 31 8.91 -1.50 -12.12
C SER A 31 7.68 -1.91 -12.94
N VAL A 32 6.49 -1.35 -12.69
CA VAL A 32 5.27 -1.73 -13.42
C VAL A 32 5.24 -1.00 -14.77
N ASP A 33 5.29 -1.76 -15.87
CA ASP A 33 5.36 -1.25 -17.26
C ASP A 33 6.49 -0.22 -17.49
N TRP A 34 7.57 -0.31 -16.69
CA TRP A 34 8.65 0.68 -16.68
C TRP A 34 9.29 0.92 -18.05
N GLY A 35 9.57 2.19 -18.36
CA GLY A 35 10.30 2.60 -19.55
C GLY A 35 9.48 2.58 -20.84
N LYS A 36 8.22 2.15 -20.80
CA LYS A 36 7.28 2.32 -21.89
C LYS A 36 6.93 3.79 -22.09
N LYS A 37 6.82 4.19 -23.34
CA LYS A 37 6.59 5.57 -23.77
C LYS A 37 5.31 5.62 -24.60
N GLU A 38 4.37 6.45 -24.19
CA GLU A 38 3.17 6.74 -24.96
C GLU A 38 3.49 7.70 -26.11
N LYS A 39 2.52 7.93 -27.00
CA LYS A 39 2.71 8.81 -28.17
C LYS A 39 2.99 10.26 -27.80
N ASP A 40 2.47 10.69 -26.66
CA ASP A 40 2.61 12.00 -26.06
C ASP A 40 3.75 12.10 -25.04
N TYR A 41 4.64 11.09 -24.99
CA TYR A 41 5.77 11.06 -24.07
C TYR A 41 6.68 12.29 -24.17
N ASP A 42 6.84 13.00 -23.05
CA ASP A 42 7.82 14.07 -22.91
C ASP A 42 9.02 13.62 -22.06
N PRO A 43 10.24 13.47 -22.63
CA PRO A 43 11.43 13.11 -21.85
C PRO A 43 11.81 14.16 -20.79
N TYR A 44 11.38 15.41 -20.95
CA TYR A 44 11.59 16.43 -19.93
C TYR A 44 10.71 16.19 -18.72
N GLU A 45 9.47 15.74 -18.89
CA GLU A 45 8.52 15.57 -17.77
C GLU A 45 8.51 14.15 -17.19
N GLU A 46 8.77 13.15 -18.04
CA GLU A 46 8.50 11.74 -17.77
C GLU A 46 9.76 10.87 -17.80
N ASN A 47 10.96 11.46 -17.65
CA ASN A 47 12.20 10.68 -17.62
C ASN A 47 12.13 9.57 -16.55
N PRO A 48 12.09 8.27 -16.92
CA PRO A 48 11.89 7.18 -15.96
C PRO A 48 13.18 6.75 -15.26
N GLY A 49 14.32 7.37 -15.58
CA GLY A 49 15.65 6.96 -15.11
C GLY A 49 16.27 5.87 -15.99
N ASN A 50 17.39 5.31 -15.53
CA ASN A 50 18.17 4.32 -16.30
C ASN A 50 17.73 2.86 -16.07
N ALA A 51 16.97 2.61 -15.00
CA ALA A 51 16.42 1.31 -14.64
C ALA A 51 15.25 1.53 -13.65
N PRO A 52 14.33 0.57 -13.49
CA PRO A 52 13.37 0.64 -12.40
C PRO A 52 14.10 0.67 -11.06
N PHE A 53 13.67 1.57 -10.17
CA PHE A 53 14.31 1.87 -8.89
C PHE A 53 15.75 2.38 -9.02
N SER A 54 16.11 3.05 -10.12
CA SER A 54 17.42 3.72 -10.22
C SER A 54 17.60 4.81 -9.16
N GLU A 55 16.51 5.41 -8.67
CA GLU A 55 16.56 6.52 -7.74
C GLU A 55 16.51 6.07 -6.27
N PRO A 56 17.37 6.61 -5.37
CA PRO A 56 17.38 6.22 -3.96
C PRO A 56 16.06 6.55 -3.26
N GLU A 57 15.35 7.60 -3.70
CA GLU A 57 14.02 7.95 -3.21
C GLU A 57 13.05 6.76 -3.39
N ALA A 58 12.96 6.22 -4.61
CA ALA A 58 12.12 5.06 -4.91
C ALA A 58 12.60 3.78 -4.17
N GLN A 59 13.91 3.58 -4.05
CA GLN A 59 14.47 2.45 -3.31
C GLN A 59 14.13 2.47 -1.82
N ILE A 60 14.17 3.64 -1.18
CA ILE A 60 13.82 3.81 0.24
C ILE A 60 12.33 3.54 0.44
N MET A 61 11.45 4.13 -0.38
CA MET A 61 10.02 3.88 -0.28
C MET A 61 9.68 2.40 -0.48
N ARG A 62 10.32 1.73 -1.45
CA ARG A 62 10.18 0.27 -1.64
C ARG A 62 10.62 -0.54 -0.42
N LYS A 63 11.73 -0.17 0.23
CA LYS A 63 12.23 -0.84 1.45
C LYS A 63 11.25 -0.64 2.61
N LEU A 64 10.74 0.58 2.80
CA LEU A 64 9.77 0.89 3.84
C LEU A 64 8.47 0.11 3.65
N THR A 65 7.89 0.11 2.44
CA THR A 65 6.67 -0.68 2.17
C THR A 65 6.86 -2.16 2.53
N LYS A 66 8.03 -2.73 2.22
CA LYS A 66 8.33 -4.13 2.56
C LYS A 66 8.56 -4.37 4.05
N SER A 67 8.96 -3.36 4.83
CA SER A 67 9.31 -3.56 6.23
C SER A 67 8.09 -3.65 7.14
N PHE A 68 6.96 -3.05 6.75
CA PHE A 68 5.76 -3.04 7.58
C PHE A 68 4.45 -3.38 6.84
N GLU A 69 4.51 -3.59 5.51
CA GLU A 69 3.38 -4.06 4.68
C GLU A 69 2.09 -3.24 4.90
N PRO A 70 2.04 -1.99 4.40
CA PRO A 70 0.90 -1.12 4.66
C PRO A 70 -0.43 -1.70 4.17
N HIS A 71 -1.49 -1.47 4.94
CA HIS A 71 -2.86 -1.73 4.51
C HIS A 71 -3.38 -0.69 3.51
N ILE A 72 -2.87 0.55 3.62
CA ILE A 72 -3.23 1.67 2.76
C ILE A 72 -1.98 2.42 2.28
N TRP A 73 -2.00 2.81 1.01
CA TRP A 73 -1.05 3.72 0.39
C TRP A 73 -1.80 4.88 -0.26
N VAL A 74 -1.33 6.11 -0.02
CA VAL A 74 -1.83 7.30 -0.71
C VAL A 74 -0.65 8.10 -1.25
N ASN A 75 -0.61 8.26 -2.57
CA ASN A 75 0.34 9.10 -3.27
C ASN A 75 -0.30 10.48 -3.50
N VAL A 76 0.24 11.54 -2.90
CA VAL A 76 -0.39 12.88 -2.91
C VAL A 76 0.30 13.79 -3.92
N HIS A 77 -0.47 14.28 -4.88
CA HIS A 77 -0.06 15.11 -6.02
C HIS A 77 -0.92 16.38 -6.12
N SER A 78 -0.51 17.27 -7.02
CA SER A 78 -1.26 18.46 -7.41
C SER A 78 -1.11 18.69 -8.91
N GLY A 79 -2.09 19.35 -9.50
CA GLY A 79 -2.22 19.63 -10.93
C GLY A 79 -3.69 19.59 -11.38
N MET A 80 -4.53 18.93 -10.58
CA MET A 80 -5.98 18.86 -10.74
C MET A 80 -6.65 18.53 -9.38
N GLU A 81 -7.97 18.36 -9.37
CA GLU A 81 -8.73 17.85 -8.21
C GLU A 81 -9.32 16.48 -8.56
N ALA A 82 -8.74 15.40 -8.00
CA ALA A 82 -9.15 14.02 -8.34
C ALA A 82 -8.79 12.98 -7.27
N LEU A 83 -9.52 11.87 -7.30
CA LEU A 83 -9.40 10.72 -6.41
C LEU A 83 -9.18 9.46 -7.26
N PHE A 84 -7.93 9.14 -7.54
CA PHE A 84 -7.58 8.00 -8.37
C PHE A 84 -7.28 6.75 -7.55
N MET A 85 -7.57 5.63 -8.19
CA MET A 85 -7.13 4.29 -7.85
C MET A 85 -6.39 3.71 -9.08
N PRO A 86 -5.68 2.58 -8.94
CA PRO A 86 -5.09 1.93 -10.09
C PRO A 86 -6.10 1.67 -11.21
N TYR A 87 -5.68 1.54 -12.46
CA TYR A 87 -4.29 1.68 -12.90
C TYR A 87 -3.99 3.07 -13.46
N ASP A 88 -2.75 3.51 -13.31
CA ASP A 88 -2.23 4.68 -14.00
C ASP A 88 -1.75 4.32 -15.42
N HIS A 89 -1.15 3.13 -15.60
CA HIS A 89 -0.66 2.65 -16.91
C HIS A 89 -1.73 2.03 -17.83
N LYS A 90 -2.98 1.93 -17.37
CA LYS A 90 -4.11 1.37 -18.15
C LYS A 90 -5.33 2.26 -18.03
N ASN A 91 -6.22 2.19 -19.01
CA ASN A 91 -7.51 2.90 -19.01
C ASN A 91 -8.61 2.20 -18.19
N SER A 92 -8.25 1.23 -17.35
CA SER A 92 -9.18 0.37 -16.64
C SER A 92 -8.80 0.31 -15.17
N THR A 93 -9.79 0.20 -14.28
CA THR A 93 -9.52 -0.15 -12.88
C THR A 93 -9.35 -1.66 -12.71
N PRO A 94 -8.63 -2.12 -11.66
CA PRO A 94 -8.59 -3.52 -11.30
C PRO A 94 -9.99 -4.11 -11.12
N SER A 95 -10.08 -5.44 -11.18
CA SER A 95 -11.33 -6.16 -10.93
C SER A 95 -11.40 -6.69 -9.49
N GLY A 96 -12.51 -7.33 -9.14
CA GLY A 96 -12.66 -7.99 -7.84
C GLY A 96 -13.17 -7.11 -6.71
N LEU A 97 -13.31 -7.71 -5.52
CA LEU A 97 -13.93 -7.07 -4.35
C LEU A 97 -13.12 -5.88 -3.85
N ALA A 98 -11.79 -6.02 -3.71
CA ALA A 98 -10.92 -4.94 -3.24
C ALA A 98 -11.07 -3.68 -4.11
N SER A 99 -11.12 -3.84 -5.44
CA SER A 99 -11.34 -2.74 -6.37
C SER A 99 -12.70 -2.07 -6.17
N ARG A 100 -13.79 -2.86 -6.02
CA ARG A 100 -15.13 -2.30 -5.75
C ARG A 100 -15.17 -1.53 -4.43
N LEU A 101 -14.51 -2.03 -3.39
CA LEU A 101 -14.44 -1.36 -2.09
C LEU A 101 -13.61 -0.07 -2.15
N MET A 102 -12.47 -0.08 -2.85
CA MET A 102 -11.69 1.13 -3.13
C MET A 102 -12.54 2.17 -3.86
N ARG A 103 -13.20 1.78 -4.96
CA ARG A 103 -14.06 2.68 -5.73
C ARG A 103 -15.20 3.27 -4.89
N SER A 104 -15.91 2.43 -4.14
CA SER A 104 -16.99 2.87 -3.25
C SER A 104 -16.48 3.87 -2.22
N MET A 105 -15.32 3.60 -1.61
CA MET A 105 -14.73 4.52 -0.64
C MET A 105 -14.37 5.87 -1.27
N LEU A 106 -13.79 5.89 -2.47
CA LEU A 106 -13.51 7.13 -3.19
C LEU A 106 -14.79 7.90 -3.54
N GLN A 107 -15.87 7.20 -3.91
CA GLN A 107 -17.17 7.81 -4.18
C GLN A 107 -17.77 8.44 -2.91
N ASP A 108 -17.70 7.75 -1.77
CA ASP A 108 -18.18 8.27 -0.48
C ASP A 108 -17.41 9.55 -0.09
N LEU A 109 -16.09 9.56 -0.25
CA LEU A 109 -15.25 10.73 0.00
C LEU A 109 -15.61 11.88 -0.95
N ASN A 110 -15.74 11.61 -2.25
CA ASN A 110 -16.10 12.58 -3.27
C ASN A 110 -17.45 13.26 -2.96
N HIS A 111 -18.44 12.44 -2.61
CA HIS A 111 -19.77 12.93 -2.26
C HIS A 111 -19.73 13.84 -1.02
N HIS A 112 -19.04 13.40 0.04
CA HIS A 112 -19.05 14.08 1.32
C HIS A 112 -18.26 15.40 1.33
N TYR A 113 -17.10 15.45 0.67
CA TYR A 113 -16.19 16.61 0.76
C TYR A 113 -16.02 17.40 -0.54
N PHE A 114 -16.40 16.84 -1.68
CA PHE A 114 -16.10 17.41 -2.99
C PHE A 114 -17.33 17.66 -3.86
N GLN A 115 -18.55 17.40 -3.34
CA GLN A 115 -19.81 17.64 -4.07
C GLN A 115 -19.84 16.90 -5.41
N ASP A 116 -19.27 15.69 -5.43
CA ASP A 116 -19.18 14.84 -6.63
C ASP A 116 -18.39 15.47 -7.80
N LYS A 117 -17.54 16.47 -7.53
CA LYS A 117 -16.75 17.17 -8.55
C LYS A 117 -15.42 16.50 -8.88
N CYS A 118 -14.87 15.66 -7.99
CA CYS A 118 -13.62 14.96 -8.31
C CYS A 118 -13.88 13.87 -9.35
N LEU A 119 -12.89 13.67 -10.23
CA LEU A 119 -12.80 12.46 -11.03
C LEU A 119 -12.46 11.28 -10.12
N VAL A 120 -13.18 10.17 -10.29
CA VAL A 120 -12.99 8.93 -9.53
C VAL A 120 -12.80 7.75 -10.47
N GLY A 121 -11.65 7.08 -10.40
CA GLY A 121 -11.39 5.93 -11.26
C GLY A 121 -9.91 5.63 -11.45
N SER A 122 -9.60 4.99 -12.57
CA SER A 122 -8.22 4.69 -12.95
C SER A 122 -7.51 5.99 -13.31
N GLY A 123 -6.30 6.22 -12.78
CA GLY A 123 -5.52 7.40 -13.14
C GLY A 123 -5.36 7.56 -14.65
N GLY A 124 -5.01 6.47 -15.34
CA GLY A 124 -4.84 6.47 -16.79
C GLY A 124 -6.14 6.70 -17.57
N GLY A 125 -7.23 6.08 -17.13
CA GLY A 125 -8.53 6.18 -17.79
C GLY A 125 -9.28 7.48 -17.51
N SER A 126 -9.11 8.06 -16.33
CA SER A 126 -9.83 9.27 -15.89
C SER A 126 -9.18 10.56 -16.39
N VAL A 127 -7.85 10.60 -16.52
CA VAL A 127 -7.12 11.79 -17.02
C VAL A 127 -6.97 11.77 -18.54
N GLY A 128 -6.96 10.59 -19.16
CA GLY A 128 -6.84 10.44 -20.62
C GLY A 128 -5.40 10.32 -21.13
N TYR A 129 -4.42 10.18 -20.24
CA TYR A 129 -3.01 9.87 -20.54
C TYR A 129 -2.58 8.69 -19.66
N LEU A 130 -1.76 7.78 -20.20
CA LEU A 130 -1.30 6.58 -19.48
C LEU A 130 0.09 6.81 -18.89
N ALA A 131 0.19 6.71 -17.56
CA ALA A 131 1.46 6.87 -16.85
C ALA A 131 2.08 5.51 -16.54
N HIS A 132 3.31 5.28 -17.03
CA HIS A 132 4.05 4.03 -16.83
C HIS A 132 5.05 4.14 -15.69
N GLY A 133 5.31 3.04 -14.98
CA GLY A 133 6.30 3.03 -13.90
C GLY A 133 5.90 3.88 -12.68
N THR A 134 4.60 3.97 -12.37
CA THR A 134 4.10 4.75 -11.23
C THR A 134 4.22 4.01 -9.91
N THR A 135 4.31 4.78 -8.81
CA THR A 135 4.36 4.22 -7.46
C THR A 135 3.07 3.49 -7.12
N THR A 136 1.92 4.08 -7.43
CA THR A 136 0.60 3.55 -7.04
C THR A 136 0.32 2.20 -7.69
N ASP A 137 0.66 2.04 -8.97
CA ASP A 137 0.53 0.76 -9.66
C ASP A 137 1.45 -0.30 -9.07
N TYR A 138 2.71 0.04 -8.72
CA TYR A 138 3.59 -0.89 -8.02
C TYR A 138 3.06 -1.29 -6.63
N MET A 139 2.54 -0.33 -5.86
CA MET A 139 1.99 -0.59 -4.54
C MET A 139 0.84 -1.59 -4.61
N TYR A 140 -0.02 -1.45 -5.62
CA TYR A 140 -1.13 -2.36 -5.86
C TYR A 140 -0.68 -3.73 -6.40
N ASP A 141 0.03 -3.75 -7.53
CA ASP A 141 0.30 -5.00 -8.26
C ASP A 141 1.43 -5.82 -7.65
N ILE A 142 2.47 -5.19 -7.13
CA ILE A 142 3.68 -5.90 -6.69
C ILE A 142 3.75 -5.95 -5.17
N ALA A 143 3.58 -4.81 -4.49
CA ALA A 143 3.62 -4.78 -3.03
C ALA A 143 2.34 -5.31 -2.37
N LYS A 144 1.27 -5.52 -3.15
CA LYS A 144 -0.02 -6.06 -2.69
C LYS A 144 -0.63 -5.26 -1.55
N VAL A 145 -0.42 -3.94 -1.55
CA VAL A 145 -1.11 -3.03 -0.64
C VAL A 145 -2.61 -3.13 -0.94
N PRO A 146 -3.45 -3.51 0.03
CA PRO A 146 -4.88 -3.74 -0.20
C PRO A 146 -5.62 -2.54 -0.79
N MET A 147 -5.21 -1.32 -0.40
CA MET A 147 -5.79 -0.08 -0.86
C MET A 147 -4.70 0.90 -1.27
N ALA A 148 -4.58 1.16 -2.57
CA ALA A 148 -3.59 2.09 -3.12
C ALA A 148 -4.31 3.20 -3.89
N PHE A 149 -3.93 4.44 -3.63
CA PHE A 149 -4.56 5.62 -4.22
C PHE A 149 -3.53 6.65 -4.71
N THR A 150 -3.94 7.43 -5.72
CA THR A 150 -3.28 8.68 -6.11
C THR A 150 -4.29 9.80 -5.94
N PHE A 151 -4.00 10.78 -5.09
CA PHE A 151 -4.88 11.94 -4.85
C PHE A 151 -4.27 13.19 -5.45
N GLU A 152 -5.06 13.89 -6.25
CA GLU A 152 -4.72 15.20 -6.83
C GLU A 152 -5.45 16.27 -6.03
N ILE A 153 -4.71 17.06 -5.24
CA ILE A 153 -5.32 17.85 -4.16
C ILE A 153 -5.72 19.26 -4.55
N TYR A 154 -5.18 19.76 -5.65
CA TYR A 154 -5.38 21.12 -6.13
C TYR A 154 -4.90 21.23 -7.56
N GLY A 155 -5.61 21.99 -8.38
CA GLY A 155 -5.13 22.46 -9.68
C GLY A 155 -5.90 23.70 -10.11
N ASP A 156 -5.19 24.72 -10.57
CA ASP A 156 -5.79 25.89 -11.22
C ASP A 156 -5.64 25.80 -12.73
N LEU A 157 -6.67 25.28 -13.40
CA LEU A 157 -6.71 25.14 -14.86
C LEU A 157 -6.78 26.49 -15.60
N SER A 158 -6.99 27.60 -14.88
CA SER A 158 -6.96 28.95 -15.46
C SER A 158 -5.56 29.58 -15.41
N ALA A 159 -4.59 28.95 -14.73
CA ALA A 159 -3.22 29.41 -14.70
C ALA A 159 -2.56 29.27 -16.09
N SER A 160 -1.62 30.18 -16.39
CA SER A 160 -0.77 30.01 -17.57
C SER A 160 0.13 28.79 -17.40
N SER A 161 0.44 28.08 -18.48
CA SER A 161 1.43 27.00 -18.47
C SER A 161 2.83 27.43 -18.00
N LYS A 162 3.09 28.74 -17.93
CA LYS A 162 4.34 29.31 -17.39
C LYS A 162 4.27 29.63 -15.89
N ASP A 163 3.08 29.64 -15.29
CA ASP A 163 2.85 29.95 -13.88
C ASP A 163 2.58 28.66 -13.09
N CYS A 164 3.61 27.81 -13.01
CA CYS A 164 3.51 26.52 -12.34
C CYS A 164 3.18 26.66 -10.85
N PHE A 165 3.65 27.72 -10.19
CA PHE A 165 3.32 27.93 -8.79
C PHE A 165 1.80 28.08 -8.59
N LYS A 166 1.15 28.95 -9.35
CA LYS A 166 -0.31 29.10 -9.29
C LYS A 166 -1.05 27.85 -9.77
N MET A 167 -0.54 27.19 -10.80
CA MET A 167 -1.15 25.97 -11.34
C MET A 167 -1.24 24.86 -10.28
N PHE A 168 -0.18 24.72 -9.47
CA PHE A 168 -0.05 23.62 -8.51
C PHE A 168 -0.32 24.02 -7.04
N ASN A 169 -0.42 25.31 -6.72
CA ASN A 169 -0.56 25.77 -5.33
C ASN A 169 -1.63 26.86 -5.18
N PRO A 170 -2.42 26.82 -4.10
CA PRO A 170 -3.22 27.96 -3.68
C PRO A 170 -2.33 29.19 -3.42
N VAL A 171 -2.60 30.29 -4.14
CA VAL A 171 -1.83 31.54 -4.01
C VAL A 171 -2.38 32.50 -2.96
N ASP A 172 -3.61 32.28 -2.49
CA ASP A 172 -4.25 33.08 -1.47
C ASP A 172 -4.62 32.24 -0.23
N LYS A 173 -4.65 32.90 0.94
CA LYS A 173 -4.87 32.26 2.23
C LYS A 173 -6.25 31.60 2.35
N VAL A 174 -7.27 32.14 1.69
CA VAL A 174 -8.64 31.61 1.76
C VAL A 174 -8.71 30.28 1.02
N THR A 175 -8.19 30.23 -0.20
CA THR A 175 -8.08 29.01 -0.99
C THR A 175 -7.17 27.99 -0.31
N PHE A 176 -6.03 28.41 0.21
CA PHE A 176 -5.10 27.54 0.96
C PHE A 176 -5.81 26.85 2.13
N ASN A 177 -6.46 27.62 3.01
CA ASN A 177 -7.18 27.08 4.15
C ASN A 177 -8.33 26.18 3.74
N ARG A 178 -9.05 26.53 2.66
CA ARG A 178 -10.14 25.69 2.13
C ARG A 178 -9.62 24.33 1.65
N VAL A 179 -8.54 24.32 0.87
CA VAL A 179 -7.90 23.08 0.39
C VAL A 179 -7.39 22.25 1.56
N LEU A 180 -6.65 22.87 2.48
CA LEU A 180 -6.10 22.19 3.66
C LEU A 180 -7.21 21.56 4.51
N ASN A 181 -8.23 22.33 4.90
CA ASN A 181 -9.30 21.83 5.75
C ASN A 181 -10.09 20.69 5.09
N LYS A 182 -10.37 20.83 3.78
CA LYS A 182 -11.09 19.79 3.03
C LYS A 182 -10.31 18.48 2.99
N TRP A 183 -9.02 18.53 2.65
CA TRP A 183 -8.19 17.33 2.56
C TRP A 183 -7.88 16.71 3.91
N VAL A 184 -7.67 17.52 4.96
CA VAL A 184 -7.55 17.00 6.34
C VAL A 184 -8.80 16.18 6.71
N ALA A 185 -10.00 16.72 6.47
CA ALA A 185 -11.23 15.99 6.76
C ALA A 185 -11.38 14.72 5.90
N THR A 186 -11.01 14.80 4.62
CA THR A 186 -10.99 13.65 3.70
C THR A 186 -10.07 12.53 4.20
N PHE A 187 -8.85 12.86 4.64
CA PHE A 187 -7.91 11.88 5.19
C PHE A 187 -8.41 11.26 6.49
N LEU A 188 -9.03 12.04 7.38
CA LEU A 188 -9.60 11.51 8.62
C LEU A 188 -10.73 10.50 8.34
N MET A 189 -11.66 10.84 7.44
CA MET A 189 -12.72 9.92 7.03
C MET A 189 -12.16 8.67 6.34
N LEU A 190 -11.15 8.83 5.47
CA LEU A 190 -10.46 7.71 4.84
C LEU A 190 -9.90 6.74 5.89
N PHE A 191 -9.19 7.25 6.91
CA PHE A 191 -8.62 6.41 7.97
C PHE A 191 -9.69 5.74 8.84
N GLU A 192 -10.84 6.37 9.03
CA GLU A 192 -11.98 5.76 9.72
C GLU A 192 -12.60 4.61 8.92
N MET A 193 -12.69 4.76 7.59
CA MET A 193 -13.32 3.77 6.71
C MET A 193 -12.45 2.51 6.50
N VAL A 194 -11.13 2.68 6.41
CA VAL A 194 -10.18 1.63 6.00
C VAL A 194 -10.30 0.32 6.81
N PRO A 195 -10.32 0.31 8.16
CA PRO A 195 -10.36 -0.95 8.93
C PRO A 195 -11.52 -1.86 8.52
N SER A 196 -12.74 -1.32 8.43
CA SER A 196 -13.93 -2.08 8.05
C SER A 196 -13.83 -2.71 6.65
N ARG A 197 -13.17 -2.00 5.72
CA ARG A 197 -13.01 -2.41 4.34
C ARG A 197 -11.92 -3.48 4.22
N ILE A 198 -10.83 -3.37 4.98
CA ILE A 198 -9.77 -4.37 5.06
C ILE A 198 -10.31 -5.68 5.64
N ASP A 199 -11.10 -5.63 6.70
CA ASP A 199 -11.73 -6.81 7.29
C ASP A 199 -12.62 -7.54 6.26
N SER A 200 -13.40 -6.78 5.49
CA SER A 200 -14.23 -7.32 4.41
C SER A 200 -13.39 -8.04 3.33
N ILE A 201 -12.22 -7.49 2.99
CA ILE A 201 -11.28 -8.12 2.05
C ILE A 201 -10.71 -9.41 2.64
N HIS A 202 -10.23 -9.38 3.89
CA HIS A 202 -9.67 -10.56 4.57
C HIS A 202 -10.68 -11.69 4.72
N LEU A 203 -11.93 -11.37 5.08
CA LEU A 203 -13.02 -12.34 5.17
C LEU A 203 -13.31 -12.98 3.82
N ALA A 204 -13.36 -12.19 2.74
CA ALA A 204 -13.59 -12.72 1.40
C ALA A 204 -12.44 -13.61 0.90
N VAL A 205 -11.18 -13.20 1.11
CA VAL A 205 -10.01 -14.01 0.75
C VAL A 205 -9.98 -15.32 1.53
N SER A 206 -10.34 -15.28 2.82
CA SER A 206 -10.47 -16.47 3.64
C SER A 206 -11.58 -17.37 3.11
N ALA A 207 -12.78 -16.85 2.86
CA ALA A 207 -13.90 -17.63 2.34
C ALA A 207 -13.58 -18.33 1.00
N VAL A 208 -12.85 -17.68 0.09
CA VAL A 208 -12.40 -18.30 -1.17
C VAL A 208 -11.42 -19.45 -0.93
N LYS A 209 -10.53 -19.34 0.07
CA LYS A 209 -9.64 -20.45 0.47
C LYS A 209 -10.37 -21.63 1.11
N TRP A 210 -11.56 -21.42 1.67
CA TRP A 210 -12.34 -22.44 2.37
C TRP A 210 -13.43 -23.11 1.51
N VAL A 211 -13.53 -22.79 0.21
CA VAL A 211 -14.46 -23.53 -0.68
C VAL A 211 -13.95 -24.96 -0.87
N PRO A 212 -14.67 -26.00 -0.38
CA PRO A 212 -14.29 -27.37 -0.67
C PRO A 212 -14.48 -27.62 -2.17
N ILE A 213 -13.44 -28.08 -2.86
CA ILE A 213 -13.58 -28.67 -4.19
C ILE A 213 -14.37 -29.97 -3.99
N GLY A 214 -15.69 -29.87 -4.07
CA GLY A 214 -16.60 -30.96 -3.71
C GLY A 214 -18.01 -30.68 -4.22
N GLY A 215 -18.16 -30.63 -5.54
CA GLY A 215 -19.45 -30.57 -6.22
C GLY A 215 -19.36 -31.31 -7.55
N ASN A 216 -19.81 -32.56 -7.54
CA ASN A 216 -19.88 -33.43 -8.72
C ASN A 216 -20.76 -32.83 -9.81
N VAL A 217 -20.18 -32.59 -10.99
CA VAL A 217 -20.87 -32.73 -12.27
C VAL A 217 -20.05 -33.71 -13.10
N VAL A 218 -20.65 -34.86 -13.37
CA VAL A 218 -20.15 -35.92 -14.22
C VAL A 218 -20.18 -35.42 -15.67
N ASP A 219 -19.04 -35.36 -16.36
CA ASP A 219 -18.76 -36.16 -17.56
C ASP A 219 -17.35 -35.87 -18.13
N GLY A 220 -16.69 -36.90 -18.66
CA GLY A 220 -15.66 -36.77 -19.71
C GLY A 220 -14.20 -36.51 -19.34
N THR A 221 -13.45 -37.59 -19.08
CA THR A 221 -12.10 -37.89 -19.61
C THR A 221 -11.05 -36.77 -19.71
N LEU A 222 -9.93 -36.90 -18.96
CA LEU A 222 -8.55 -37.02 -19.49
C LEU A 222 -7.49 -37.07 -18.35
N ILE A 223 -6.39 -37.75 -18.66
CA ILE A 223 -5.33 -38.28 -17.80
C ILE A 223 -4.23 -37.22 -17.51
N GLY A 224 -3.68 -37.25 -16.28
CA GLY A 224 -2.42 -36.60 -15.84
C GLY A 224 -2.67 -35.47 -14.83
N ASP A 225 -2.10 -35.41 -13.62
CA ASP A 225 -0.69 -35.58 -13.26
C ASP A 225 -0.54 -35.95 -11.76
N SER A 226 0.27 -36.96 -11.44
CA SER A 226 0.37 -37.60 -10.10
C SER A 226 1.38 -36.91 -9.15
N ARG A 227 1.84 -35.71 -9.49
CA ARG A 227 2.86 -34.96 -8.74
C ARG A 227 2.30 -33.99 -7.70
N GLU A 228 1.08 -33.49 -7.87
CA GLU A 228 0.47 -32.51 -6.97
C GLU A 228 -0.13 -33.15 -5.71
N SER A 229 -0.78 -34.31 -5.86
CA SER A 229 -1.35 -35.07 -4.74
C SER A 229 -0.29 -35.47 -3.70
N LYS A 230 0.90 -35.93 -4.14
CA LYS A 230 2.03 -36.24 -3.24
C LYS A 230 2.60 -35.01 -2.54
N LYS A 231 2.52 -33.83 -3.16
CA LYS A 231 3.01 -32.57 -2.58
C LYS A 231 2.07 -32.05 -1.50
N ILE A 232 0.76 -32.24 -1.70
CA ILE A 232 -0.30 -31.89 -0.73
C ILE A 232 -0.23 -32.82 0.48
N GLU A 233 -0.12 -34.14 0.27
CA GLU A 233 0.06 -35.10 1.38
C GLU A 233 1.34 -34.81 2.19
N GLY A 234 2.45 -34.47 1.53
CA GLY A 234 3.70 -34.10 2.22
C GLY A 234 3.59 -32.79 3.03
N LEU A 235 2.82 -31.81 2.55
CA LEU A 235 2.54 -30.56 3.26
C LEU A 235 1.60 -30.79 4.46
N GLU A 236 0.58 -31.64 4.30
CA GLU A 236 -0.35 -31.98 5.36
C GLU A 236 0.33 -32.78 6.49
N LEU A 237 1.20 -33.74 6.12
CA LEU A 237 2.05 -34.46 7.06
C LEU A 237 3.01 -33.50 7.79
N GLY A 238 3.65 -32.59 7.07
CA GLY A 238 4.55 -31.59 7.64
C GLY A 238 3.84 -30.65 8.62
N MET A 239 2.61 -30.23 8.34
CA MET A 239 1.81 -29.41 9.26
C MET A 239 1.36 -30.20 10.50
N GLN A 240 1.08 -31.50 10.36
CA GLN A 240 0.71 -32.36 11.48
C GLN A 240 1.91 -32.59 12.42
N GLU A 241 3.11 -32.77 11.87
CA GLU A 241 4.34 -32.82 12.65
C GLU A 241 4.62 -31.48 13.34
N LEU A 242 4.48 -30.34 12.65
CA LEU A 242 4.69 -29.02 13.24
C LEU A 242 3.74 -28.75 14.42
N ARG A 243 2.47 -29.17 14.31
CA ARG A 243 1.49 -29.10 15.41
C ARG A 243 1.90 -29.98 16.60
N THR A 244 2.48 -31.14 16.32
CA THR A 244 2.98 -32.05 17.36
C THR A 244 4.18 -31.46 18.09
N TYR A 245 5.16 -30.92 17.34
CA TYR A 245 6.30 -30.22 17.92
C TYR A 245 5.89 -28.98 18.73
N PHE A 246 4.92 -28.21 18.25
CA PHE A 246 4.42 -27.04 18.97
C PHE A 246 3.71 -27.43 20.29
N ARG A 247 2.92 -28.51 20.29
CA ARG A 247 2.30 -29.06 21.51
C ARG A 247 3.36 -29.55 22.51
N LEU A 248 4.40 -30.24 22.03
CA LEU A 248 5.50 -30.71 22.87
C LEU A 248 6.31 -29.53 23.43
N PHE A 249 6.55 -28.49 22.63
CA PHE A 249 7.24 -27.26 23.05
C PHE A 249 6.44 -26.49 24.13
N LEU A 250 5.13 -26.37 23.96
CA LEU A 250 4.24 -25.78 24.98
C LEU A 250 4.27 -26.60 26.27
N LEU A 251 4.17 -27.92 26.17
CA LEU A 251 4.25 -28.82 27.32
C LEU A 251 5.60 -28.69 28.04
N SER A 252 6.72 -28.67 27.30
CA SER A 252 8.05 -28.48 27.89
C SER A 252 8.20 -27.12 28.56
N SER A 253 7.63 -26.06 27.97
CA SER A 253 7.68 -24.70 28.52
C SER A 253 6.89 -24.60 29.82
N VAL A 254 5.71 -25.23 29.88
CA VAL A 254 4.89 -25.31 31.10
C VAL A 254 5.61 -26.09 32.20
N LEU A 255 6.20 -27.24 31.87
CA LEU A 255 6.98 -28.04 32.83
C LEU A 255 8.20 -27.30 33.37
N LEU A 256 8.93 -26.56 32.50
CA LEU A 256 10.04 -25.69 32.90
C LEU A 256 9.57 -24.58 33.85
N MET A 257 8.41 -23.98 33.58
CA MET A 257 7.82 -22.96 34.44
C MET A 257 7.49 -23.54 35.83
N PHE A 258 6.87 -24.71 35.89
CA PHE A 258 6.60 -25.41 37.17
C PHE A 258 7.89 -25.75 37.93
N MET A 259 8.93 -26.21 37.25
CA MET A 259 10.23 -26.48 37.87
C MET A 259 10.88 -25.21 38.45
N PHE A 260 10.81 -24.08 37.73
CA PHE A 260 11.30 -22.79 38.23
C PHE A 260 10.50 -22.28 39.42
N CYS A 261 9.16 -22.33 39.36
CA CYS A 261 8.29 -21.93 40.46
C CYS A 261 8.50 -22.80 41.72
N SER A 262 8.76 -24.10 41.54
CA SER A 262 9.04 -25.04 42.63
C SER A 262 10.39 -24.77 43.31
N ARG A 263 11.41 -24.35 42.53
CA ARG A 263 12.73 -23.96 43.07
C ARG A 263 12.67 -22.64 43.85
N ILE A 264 11.92 -21.65 43.35
CA ILE A 264 11.77 -20.35 44.02
C ILE A 264 10.96 -20.48 45.33
N SER A 265 10.00 -21.39 45.38
CA SER A 265 9.24 -21.69 46.61
C SER A 265 10.14 -22.26 47.73
N LYS A 266 11.09 -23.14 47.38
CA LYS A 266 12.02 -23.73 48.37
C LYS A 266 13.09 -22.77 48.89
N SER A 267 13.39 -21.67 48.20
CA SER A 267 14.39 -20.69 48.67
C SER A 267 13.84 -19.65 49.67
N LYS A 268 12.52 -19.55 49.85
CA LYS A 268 11.90 -18.56 50.76
C LYS A 268 11.64 -19.06 52.19
N CYS A 269 11.88 -20.33 52.49
CA CYS A 269 11.81 -20.86 53.86
C CYS A 269 13.22 -21.23 54.37
N ARG A 270 13.99 -20.24 54.81
CA ARG A 270 15.06 -20.44 55.80
C ARG A 270 14.69 -19.64 57.05
N PRO A 271 14.55 -20.26 58.23
CA PRO A 271 14.34 -19.52 59.47
C PRO A 271 15.63 -18.80 59.84
N THR A 272 15.55 -17.49 60.02
CA THR A 272 16.60 -16.70 60.66
C THR A 272 16.69 -17.10 62.13
N TYR A 273 17.66 -17.95 62.47
CA TYR A 273 18.07 -18.16 63.85
C TYR A 273 18.90 -16.96 64.31
N SER A 274 18.34 -16.24 65.28
CA SER A 274 19.05 -15.34 66.19
C SER A 274 20.12 -16.11 66.97
N ASN A 275 21.36 -15.64 66.96
CA ASN A 275 22.35 -16.02 67.97
C ASN A 275 22.94 -14.77 68.64
N LEU A 276 22.76 -14.76 69.96
CA LEU A 276 23.36 -13.90 70.96
C LEU A 276 24.80 -14.36 71.27
N SER A 277 25.60 -13.45 71.85
CA SER A 277 26.87 -13.61 72.60
C SER A 277 28.11 -14.08 71.81
N ILE A 278 29.32 -13.51 71.97
CA ILE A 278 29.96 -12.75 73.07
C ILE A 278 30.57 -11.45 72.53
#